data_AF-A0A2D8A934-F1
#
_entry.id   AF-A0A2D8A934-F1
#
_cell.length_a   1.000
_cell.length_b   1.000
_cell.length_c   1.000
_cell.angle_alpha   90.00
_cell.angle_beta   90.00
_cell.angle_gamma   90.00
#
_symmetry.space_group_name_H-M   'P 1'
#
loop_
_entity.id
_entity.type
_entity.pdbx_description
1 polymer ?
#
loop_
_entity_poly.entity_id
_entity_poly.type
_entity_poly.pdbx_seq_one_letter_code
_entity_poly.pdbx_strand_id
1 'polypeptide(L)'
;MSNTTKLIAQIHIGKKQLGLDDDTYRALLRGASGKDSCSEMSFNQLHQVVKAMKDRGFKVRTRSPKSRTNVTKTRIDKLRAIWITMHQCGHIDDGSDTALLHWVQGQLLRNKEEPLEALNWLDNHRACNQILESLKQWRDRVFKSALNADLKTISDAQQALELQGNCMSQTEVIQALLDHGVITWHAIFSEPNLDLEPQPHYTGNRKHLRPLGYILGTEQCS
;
A
#
# COMPACT_ATOMS: atom_id res chain seq x y z
N MET A 1 17.05 -14.64 23.69
CA MET A 1 17.93 -13.49 23.41
C MET A 1 18.42 -12.92 24.73
N SER A 2 19.70 -13.07 25.08
CA SER A 2 20.23 -12.65 26.37
C SER A 2 20.25 -11.12 26.50
N ASN A 3 19.89 -10.61 27.68
CA ASN A 3 19.85 -9.18 27.96
C ASN A 3 21.23 -8.49 27.81
N THR A 4 22.31 -9.27 27.94
CA THR A 4 23.71 -8.88 27.71
C THR A 4 23.96 -8.37 26.28
N THR A 5 23.45 -9.04 25.24
CA THR A 5 23.66 -8.63 23.83
C THR A 5 23.02 -7.27 23.54
N LYS A 6 21.86 -6.99 24.16
CA LYS A 6 21.19 -5.69 24.04
C LYS A 6 22.00 -4.55 24.67
N LEU A 7 22.61 -4.81 25.82
CA LEU A 7 23.47 -3.83 26.50
C LEU A 7 24.74 -3.53 25.71
N ILE A 8 25.39 -4.56 25.17
CA ILE A 8 26.57 -4.39 24.30
C ILE A 8 26.22 -3.53 23.08
N ALA A 9 25.08 -3.80 22.44
CA ALA A 9 24.60 -2.98 21.33
C ALA A 9 24.36 -1.51 21.75
N GLN A 10 23.78 -1.27 22.92
CA GLN A 10 23.59 0.08 23.46
C GLN A 10 24.92 0.79 23.72
N ILE A 11 25.93 0.09 24.22
CA ILE A 11 27.26 0.65 24.46
C ILE A 11 27.91 1.07 23.13
N HIS A 12 27.84 0.23 22.10
CA HIS A 12 28.38 0.60 20.78
C HIS A 12 27.63 1.77 20.14
N ILE A 13 26.30 1.86 20.32
CA ILE A 13 25.51 3.02 19.89
C ILE A 13 25.95 4.27 20.66
N GLY A 14 26.11 4.16 21.99
CA GLY A 14 26.58 5.25 22.83
C GLY A 14 27.96 5.75 22.44
N LYS A 15 28.87 4.85 22.05
CA LYS A 15 30.22 5.22 21.57
C LYS A 15 30.12 6.13 20.35
N LYS A 16 29.29 5.76 19.37
CA LYS A 16 29.04 6.56 18.16
C LYS A 16 28.35 7.88 18.49
N GLN A 17 27.37 7.87 19.39
CA GLN A 17 26.61 9.07 19.76
C GLN A 17 27.46 10.10 20.52
N LEU A 18 28.37 9.63 21.36
CA LEU A 18 29.29 10.47 22.13
C LEU A 18 30.56 10.84 21.36
N GLY A 19 30.74 10.32 20.14
CA GLY A 19 31.93 10.61 19.32
C GLY A 19 33.25 10.13 19.93
N LEU A 20 33.23 9.04 20.72
CA LEU A 20 34.42 8.54 21.39
C LEU A 20 35.32 7.76 20.42
N ASP A 21 36.60 8.13 20.36
CA ASP A 21 37.64 7.34 19.73
C ASP A 21 37.93 6.05 20.52
N ASP A 22 38.73 5.14 19.94
CA ASP A 22 39.00 3.82 20.50
C ASP A 22 39.72 3.87 21.85
N ASP A 23 40.64 4.81 22.05
CA ASP A 23 41.43 4.90 23.27
C ASP A 23 40.61 5.51 24.41
N THR A 24 39.86 6.58 24.13
CA THR A 24 38.90 7.17 25.07
C THR A 24 37.80 6.18 25.43
N TYR A 25 37.31 5.40 24.47
CA TYR A 25 36.32 4.35 24.70
C TYR A 25 36.87 3.24 25.62
N ARG A 26 38.09 2.75 25.38
CA ARG A 26 38.75 1.75 26.26
C ARG A 26 39.03 2.28 27.66
N ALA A 27 39.39 3.56 27.79
CA ALA A 27 39.56 4.21 29.08
C ALA A 27 38.23 4.28 29.85
N LEU A 28 37.13 4.59 29.16
CA LEU A 28 35.78 4.59 29.75
C LEU A 28 35.35 3.19 30.20
N LEU A 29 35.60 2.17 29.39
CA LEU A 29 35.32 0.78 29.74
C LEU A 29 36.09 0.36 31.00
N ARG A 30 37.41 0.61 31.04
CA ARG A 30 38.25 0.29 32.20
C ARG A 30 37.82 1.05 33.45
N GLY A 31 37.50 2.34 33.34
CA GLY A 31 37.07 3.16 34.47
C GLY A 31 35.71 2.72 35.05
N ALA A 32 34.82 2.19 34.22
CA ALA A 32 33.48 1.79 34.66
C ALA A 32 33.37 0.32 35.09
N SER A 33 34.15 -0.59 34.51
CA SER A 33 34.04 -2.04 34.76
C SER A 33 35.34 -2.76 35.10
N GLY A 34 36.49 -2.09 34.98
CA GLY A 34 37.82 -2.67 35.13
C GLY A 34 38.32 -3.48 33.92
N LYS A 35 37.54 -3.57 32.84
CA LYS A 35 37.86 -4.37 31.64
C LYS A 35 37.91 -3.49 30.39
N ASP A 36 38.66 -3.93 29.38
CA ASP A 36 38.83 -3.22 28.11
C ASP A 36 37.88 -3.72 27.00
N SER A 37 37.23 -4.87 27.18
CA SER A 37 36.28 -5.44 26.23
C SER A 37 34.90 -5.73 26.85
N CYS A 38 33.85 -5.38 26.10
CA CYS A 38 32.45 -5.68 26.47
C CYS A 38 32.12 -7.18 26.42
N SER A 39 32.88 -7.98 25.66
CA SER A 39 32.68 -9.44 25.59
C SER A 39 33.10 -10.15 26.88
N GLU A 40 33.96 -9.53 27.67
CA GLU A 40 34.46 -10.08 28.93
C GLU A 40 33.67 -9.60 30.15
N MET A 41 32.72 -8.68 29.97
CA MET A 41 31.98 -8.05 31.07
C MET A 41 30.77 -8.88 31.50
N SER A 42 30.51 -8.91 32.81
CA SER A 42 29.27 -9.44 33.35
C SER A 42 28.10 -8.49 33.07
N PHE A 43 26.87 -8.97 33.24
CA PHE A 43 25.65 -8.16 33.08
C PHE A 43 25.67 -6.87 33.92
N ASN A 44 26.12 -6.96 35.18
CA ASN A 44 26.22 -5.81 36.09
C ASN A 44 27.28 -4.80 35.62
N GLN A 45 28.41 -5.29 35.11
CA GLN A 45 29.49 -4.46 34.57
C GLN A 45 29.03 -3.70 33.31
N LEU A 46 28.28 -4.36 32.41
CA LEU A 46 27.71 -3.71 31.24
C LEU A 46 26.71 -2.61 31.63
N HIS A 47 25.91 -2.83 32.67
CA HIS A 47 25.01 -1.82 33.21
C HIS A 47 25.76 -0.59 33.77
N GLN A 48 26.88 -0.80 34.45
CA GLN A 48 27.74 0.28 34.95
C GLN A 48 28.32 1.11 33.81
N VAL A 49 28.77 0.47 32.73
CA VAL A 49 29.24 1.15 31.52
C VAL A 49 28.12 1.99 30.89
N VAL A 50 26.94 1.41 30.68
CA VAL A 50 25.79 2.15 30.13
C VAL A 50 25.42 3.35 31.01
N LYS A 51 25.50 3.22 32.33
CA LYS A 51 25.27 4.33 33.27
C LYS A 51 26.33 5.43 33.09
N ALA A 52 27.61 5.07 33.08
CA ALA A 52 28.71 6.00 32.87
C ALA A 52 28.65 6.75 31.52
N MET A 53 28.09 6.10 30.49
CA MET A 53 27.82 6.75 29.19
C MET A 53 26.63 7.71 29.27
N LYS A 54 25.56 7.35 29.99
CA LYS A 54 24.40 8.25 30.20
C LYS A 54 24.79 9.52 30.95
N ASP A 55 25.63 9.39 31.97
CA ASP A 55 26.17 10.52 32.74
C ASP A 55 27.00 11.47 31.84
N ARG A 56 27.55 10.95 30.74
CA ARG A 56 28.29 11.72 29.71
C ARG A 56 27.43 12.19 28.55
N GLY A 57 26.10 12.08 28.64
CA GLY A 57 25.16 12.58 27.64
C GLY A 57 24.62 11.54 26.65
N PHE A 58 24.88 10.24 26.87
CA PHE A 58 24.27 9.19 26.06
C PHE A 58 22.75 9.14 26.32
N LYS A 59 21.96 9.44 25.29
CA LYS A 59 20.50 9.36 25.33
C LYS A 59 20.04 8.10 24.62
N VAL A 60 19.54 7.13 25.38
CA VAL A 60 18.92 5.92 24.81
C VAL A 60 17.68 6.33 24.04
N ARG A 61 17.79 6.36 22.71
CA ARG A 61 16.64 6.57 21.84
C ARG A 61 15.80 5.30 21.87
N THR A 62 14.82 5.24 22.76
CA THR A 62 13.74 4.28 22.61
C THR A 62 13.04 4.64 21.31
N ARG A 63 13.12 3.75 20.30
CA ARG A 63 12.13 3.82 19.22
C ARG A 63 10.80 3.66 19.94
N SER A 64 9.96 4.70 19.92
CA SER A 64 8.57 4.58 20.35
C SER A 64 8.05 3.28 19.74
N PRO A 65 7.39 2.40 20.52
CA PRO A 65 6.75 1.25 19.92
C PRO A 65 5.88 1.80 18.80
N LYS A 66 6.15 1.42 17.55
CA LYS A 66 5.12 1.56 16.51
C LYS A 66 3.96 0.78 17.09
N SER A 67 2.95 1.49 17.59
CA SER A 67 1.72 0.88 18.05
C SER A 67 1.12 0.19 16.84
N ARG A 68 1.51 -1.07 16.63
CA ARG A 68 0.62 -2.05 16.02
C ARG A 68 -0.37 -2.40 17.11
N THR A 69 -1.21 -1.44 17.46
CA THR A 69 -2.54 -1.74 17.95
C THR A 69 -3.09 -2.70 16.92
N ASN A 70 -3.52 -3.90 17.36
CA ASN A 70 -4.47 -4.68 16.59
C ASN A 70 -5.72 -3.82 16.50
N VAL A 71 -5.72 -2.84 15.58
CA VAL A 71 -6.90 -2.06 15.26
C VAL A 71 -7.82 -3.07 14.60
N THR A 72 -8.84 -3.49 15.33
CA THR A 72 -9.97 -4.21 14.79
C THR A 72 -10.43 -3.42 13.58
N LYS A 73 -10.25 -3.96 12.37
CA LYS A 73 -10.63 -3.27 11.13
C LYS A 73 -12.12 -2.95 11.21
N THR A 74 -12.45 -1.67 11.26
CA THR A 74 -13.83 -1.21 11.37
C THR A 74 -14.55 -1.35 10.02
N ARG A 75 -15.88 -1.27 10.01
CA ARG A 75 -16.63 -1.19 8.75
C ARG A 75 -16.26 0.06 7.95
N ILE A 76 -15.89 1.14 8.65
CA ILE A 76 -15.42 2.37 8.04
C ILE A 76 -14.10 2.15 7.31
N ASP A 77 -13.16 1.38 7.90
CA ASP A 77 -11.91 1.05 7.21
C ASP A 77 -12.16 0.27 5.92
N LYS A 78 -13.21 -0.56 5.90
CA LYS A 78 -13.64 -1.27 4.68
C LYS A 78 -14.24 -0.32 3.63
N LEU A 79 -15.05 0.66 4.04
CA LEU A 79 -15.56 1.71 3.15
C LEU A 79 -14.41 2.50 2.53
N ARG A 80 -13.46 2.96 3.36
CA ARG A 80 -12.25 3.67 2.92
C ARG A 80 -11.43 2.85 1.94
N ALA A 81 -11.21 1.56 2.24
CA ALA A 81 -10.47 0.67 1.35
C ALA A 81 -11.15 0.55 -0.02
N ILE A 82 -12.47 0.33 -0.06
CA ILE A 82 -13.21 0.24 -1.33
C ILE A 82 -13.12 1.56 -2.11
N TRP A 83 -13.33 2.70 -1.44
CA TRP A 83 -13.28 4.03 -2.06
C TRP A 83 -11.91 4.33 -2.68
N ILE A 84 -10.84 4.11 -1.90
CA ILE A 84 -9.46 4.30 -2.36
C ILE A 84 -9.14 3.37 -3.53
N THR A 85 -9.55 2.10 -3.47
CA THR A 85 -9.35 1.16 -4.59
C THR A 85 -10.08 1.63 -5.84
N MET A 86 -11.33 2.09 -5.74
CA MET A 86 -12.06 2.65 -6.89
C MET A 86 -11.33 3.85 -7.49
N HIS A 87 -10.78 4.74 -6.65
CA HIS A 87 -9.99 5.88 -7.12
C HIS A 87 -8.68 5.45 -7.79
N GLN A 88 -7.93 4.53 -7.19
CA GLN A 88 -6.70 3.99 -7.74
C GLN A 88 -6.92 3.32 -9.09
N CYS A 89 -8.06 2.66 -9.28
CA CYS A 89 -8.47 2.08 -10.56
C CYS A 89 -9.00 3.09 -11.58
N GLY A 90 -9.14 4.37 -11.21
CA GLY A 90 -9.59 5.44 -12.09
C GLY A 90 -11.12 5.50 -12.28
N HIS A 91 -11.90 4.85 -11.41
CA HIS A 91 -13.36 4.83 -11.49
C HIS A 91 -14.05 6.04 -10.86
N ILE A 92 -13.35 6.74 -9.98
CA ILE A 92 -13.81 7.97 -9.34
C ILE A 92 -12.69 9.02 -9.40
N ASP A 93 -13.06 10.29 -9.23
CA ASP A 93 -12.14 11.42 -9.36
C ASP A 93 -11.40 11.77 -8.06
N ASP A 94 -12.05 11.57 -6.91
CA ASP A 94 -11.49 11.95 -5.62
C ASP A 94 -11.54 10.78 -4.63
N GLY A 95 -10.36 10.28 -4.25
CA GLY A 95 -10.18 9.20 -3.27
C GLY A 95 -10.12 9.67 -1.81
N SER A 96 -10.37 10.95 -1.52
CA SER A 96 -10.29 11.52 -0.17
C SER A 96 -11.41 11.05 0.77
N ASP A 97 -11.14 11.08 2.08
CA ASP A 97 -12.13 10.76 3.11
C ASP A 97 -13.30 11.78 3.11
N THR A 98 -13.04 13.01 2.67
CA THR A 98 -14.04 14.07 2.49
C THR A 98 -15.01 13.74 1.35
N ALA A 99 -14.53 13.26 0.22
CA ALA A 99 -15.38 12.83 -0.88
C ALA A 99 -16.22 11.60 -0.49
N LEU A 100 -15.63 10.65 0.23
CA LEU A 100 -16.35 9.51 0.78
C LEU A 100 -17.45 9.95 1.76
N LEU A 101 -17.17 10.90 2.67
CA LEU A 101 -18.17 11.43 3.59
C LEU A 101 -19.35 12.07 2.85
N HIS A 102 -19.08 12.90 1.83
CA HIS A 102 -20.13 13.54 1.03
C HIS A 102 -21.00 12.50 0.31
N TRP A 103 -20.39 11.45 -0.24
CA TRP A 103 -21.13 10.33 -0.84
C TRP A 103 -22.01 9.62 0.20
N VAL A 104 -21.48 9.33 1.40
CA VAL A 104 -22.22 8.72 2.51
C VAL A 104 -23.41 9.57 2.95
N GLN A 105 -23.23 10.89 3.09
CA GLN A 105 -24.32 11.82 3.41
C GLN A 105 -25.42 11.75 2.35
N GLY A 106 -25.07 11.73 1.07
CA GLY A 106 -26.04 11.54 -0.02
C GLY A 106 -26.80 10.22 0.07
N GLN A 107 -26.15 9.13 0.47
CA GLN A 107 -26.81 7.84 0.68
C GLN A 107 -27.76 7.84 1.89
N LEU A 108 -27.38 8.51 2.98
CA LEU A 108 -28.24 8.67 4.16
C LEU A 108 -29.50 9.47 3.83
N LEU A 109 -29.36 10.60 3.13
CA LEU A 109 -30.49 11.42 2.70
C LEU A 109 -31.47 10.63 1.81
N ARG A 110 -30.96 9.80 0.88
CA ARG A 110 -31.81 8.90 0.06
C ARG A 110 -32.58 7.88 0.90
N ASN A 111 -32.01 7.46 2.03
CA ASN A 111 -32.63 6.55 2.98
C ASN A 111 -33.48 7.26 4.04
N LYS A 112 -33.70 8.58 3.92
CA LYS A 112 -34.42 9.42 4.90
C LYS A 112 -33.77 9.41 6.29
N GLU A 113 -32.46 9.30 6.33
CA GLU A 113 -31.63 9.39 7.53
C GLU A 113 -30.99 10.78 7.66
N GLU A 114 -30.63 11.18 8.88
CA GLU A 114 -29.92 12.43 9.11
C GLU A 114 -28.48 12.36 8.57
N PRO A 115 -27.95 13.45 7.99
CA PRO A 115 -26.59 13.50 7.51
C PRO A 115 -25.59 13.46 8.67
N LEU A 116 -24.50 12.72 8.50
CA LEU A 116 -23.42 12.65 9.49
C LEU A 116 -22.41 13.79 9.29
N GLU A 117 -21.90 14.35 10.37
CA GLU A 117 -20.83 15.37 10.32
C GLU A 117 -19.44 14.76 10.06
N ALA A 118 -19.21 13.52 10.51
CA ALA A 118 -17.93 12.85 10.35
C ALA A 118 -18.09 11.34 10.14
N LEU A 119 -17.23 10.77 9.28
CA LEU A 119 -17.34 9.37 8.87
C LEU A 119 -17.22 8.39 10.04
N ASN A 120 -16.41 8.72 11.06
CA ASN A 120 -16.21 7.90 12.26
C ASN A 120 -17.51 7.58 13.03
N TRP A 121 -18.55 8.41 12.87
CA TRP A 121 -19.84 8.24 13.52
C TRP A 121 -20.69 7.16 12.84
N LEU A 122 -20.34 6.79 11.60
CA LEU A 122 -21.06 5.79 10.83
C LEU A 122 -20.95 4.38 11.42
N ASP A 123 -19.87 4.04 12.15
CA ASP A 123 -19.67 2.64 12.58
C ASP A 123 -20.77 2.18 13.54
N ASN A 124 -21.24 3.05 14.42
CA ASN A 124 -22.35 2.75 15.34
C ASN A 124 -23.72 3.07 14.75
N HIS A 125 -23.79 3.57 13.51
CA HIS A 125 -25.04 3.95 12.87
C HIS A 125 -25.78 2.74 12.31
N ARG A 126 -27.10 2.68 12.49
CA ARG A 126 -27.94 1.55 12.00
C ARG A 126 -27.81 1.30 10.50
N ALA A 127 -27.63 2.35 9.71
CA ALA A 127 -27.49 2.29 8.26
C ALA A 127 -26.08 1.89 7.76
N CYS A 128 -25.10 1.66 8.66
CA CYS A 128 -23.71 1.36 8.29
C CYS A 128 -23.59 0.19 7.30
N ASN A 129 -24.25 -0.94 7.63
CA ASN A 129 -24.22 -2.14 6.78
C ASN A 129 -24.87 -1.87 5.42
N GLN A 130 -26.02 -1.19 5.40
CA GLN A 130 -26.72 -0.86 4.16
C GLN A 130 -25.86 0.04 3.26
N ILE A 131 -25.17 1.03 3.83
CA ILE A 131 -24.26 1.93 3.09
C ILE A 131 -23.06 1.15 2.56
N LEU A 132 -22.48 0.25 3.37
CA LEU A 132 -21.39 -0.61 2.94
C LEU A 132 -21.79 -1.53 1.78
N GLU A 133 -22.96 -2.16 1.84
CA GLU A 133 -23.47 -2.98 0.73
C GLU A 133 -23.79 -2.13 -0.50
N SER A 134 -24.34 -0.93 -0.33
CA SER A 134 -24.57 0.00 -1.44
C SER A 134 -23.27 0.36 -2.16
N LEU A 135 -22.19 0.61 -1.39
CA LEU A 135 -20.88 0.93 -1.96
C LEU A 135 -20.30 -0.27 -2.72
N LYS A 136 -20.40 -1.49 -2.18
CA LYS A 136 -19.95 -2.70 -2.88
C LYS A 136 -20.71 -2.94 -4.17
N GLN A 137 -22.04 -2.80 -4.15
CA GLN A 137 -22.86 -2.96 -5.35
C GLN A 137 -22.51 -1.93 -6.42
N TRP A 138 -22.25 -0.68 -6.02
CA TRP A 138 -21.80 0.33 -6.96
C TRP A 138 -20.42 0.01 -7.53
N ARG A 139 -19.44 -0.37 -6.68
CA ARG A 139 -18.14 -0.88 -7.12
C ARG A 139 -18.29 -1.99 -8.15
N ASP A 140 -19.08 -3.03 -7.85
CA ASP A 140 -19.23 -4.19 -8.72
C ASP A 140 -19.83 -3.82 -10.07
N ARG A 141 -20.83 -2.92 -10.10
CA ARG A 141 -21.39 -2.39 -11.34
C ARG A 141 -20.35 -1.67 -12.18
N VAL A 142 -19.53 -0.83 -11.55
CA VAL A 142 -18.51 -0.04 -12.26
C VAL A 142 -17.40 -0.93 -12.79
N PHE A 143 -16.91 -1.88 -12.00
CA PHE A 143 -15.89 -2.86 -12.44
C PHE A 143 -16.42 -3.75 -13.57
N LYS A 144 -17.67 -4.21 -13.48
CA LYS A 144 -18.31 -4.97 -14.56
C LYS A 144 -18.44 -4.15 -15.85
N SER A 145 -18.83 -2.87 -15.73
CA SER A 145 -18.89 -1.97 -16.89
C SER A 145 -17.52 -1.78 -17.54
N ALA A 146 -16.46 -1.67 -16.73
CA ALA A 146 -15.09 -1.53 -17.22
C ALA A 146 -14.57 -2.81 -17.91
N LEU A 147 -14.84 -3.98 -17.33
CA LEU A 147 -14.54 -5.27 -17.95
C LEU A 147 -15.25 -5.37 -19.31
N ASN A 148 -16.54 -5.05 -19.38
CA ASN A 148 -17.28 -5.09 -20.64
C ASN A 148 -16.70 -4.16 -21.71
N ALA A 149 -16.23 -2.97 -21.30
CA ALA A 149 -15.55 -2.04 -22.22
C ALA A 149 -14.25 -2.64 -22.76
N ASP A 150 -13.42 -3.25 -21.91
CA ASP A 150 -12.17 -3.88 -22.34
C ASP A 150 -12.41 -5.10 -23.23
N LEU A 151 -13.41 -5.93 -22.92
CA LEU A 151 -13.81 -7.06 -23.77
C LEU A 151 -14.27 -6.58 -25.15
N LYS A 152 -14.97 -5.45 -25.22
CA LYS A 152 -15.32 -4.83 -26.49
C LYS A 152 -14.05 -4.37 -27.23
N THR A 153 -13.12 -3.70 -26.57
CA THR A 153 -11.86 -3.27 -27.17
C THR A 153 -11.02 -4.45 -27.69
N ILE A 154 -11.01 -5.58 -26.99
CA ILE A 154 -10.36 -6.82 -27.45
C ILE A 154 -11.02 -7.30 -28.75
N SER A 155 -12.34 -7.38 -28.78
CA SER A 155 -13.09 -7.79 -29.99
C SER A 155 -12.84 -6.84 -31.17
N ASP A 156 -12.86 -5.52 -30.92
CA ASP A 156 -12.60 -4.51 -31.95
C ASP A 156 -11.15 -4.63 -32.48
N ALA A 157 -10.19 -4.90 -31.60
CA ALA A 157 -8.78 -5.09 -31.95
C ALA A 157 -8.55 -6.35 -32.79
N GLN A 158 -9.15 -7.48 -32.39
CA GLN A 158 -9.07 -8.74 -33.14
C GLN A 158 -9.59 -8.55 -34.57
N GLN A 159 -10.78 -7.94 -34.72
CA GLN A 159 -11.36 -7.68 -36.03
C GLN A 159 -10.49 -6.76 -36.89
N ALA A 160 -9.91 -5.70 -36.30
CA ALA A 160 -9.04 -4.78 -37.04
C ALA A 160 -7.75 -5.45 -37.54
N LEU A 161 -7.14 -6.32 -36.72
CA LEU A 161 -5.94 -7.07 -37.07
C LEU A 161 -6.22 -8.11 -38.17
N GLU A 162 -7.36 -8.80 -38.09
CA GLU A 162 -7.81 -9.73 -39.15
C GLU A 162 -7.96 -9.02 -40.50
N LEU A 163 -8.52 -7.80 -40.52
CA LEU A 163 -8.63 -6.99 -41.75
C LEU A 163 -7.27 -6.56 -42.31
N GLN A 164 -6.25 -6.42 -41.45
CA GLN A 164 -4.87 -6.14 -41.86
C GLN A 164 -4.11 -7.41 -42.31
N GLY A 165 -4.76 -8.59 -42.28
CA GLY A 165 -4.14 -9.86 -42.60
C GLY A 165 -3.22 -10.41 -41.50
N ASN A 166 -3.33 -9.87 -40.28
CA ASN A 166 -2.57 -10.33 -39.12
C ASN A 166 -3.43 -11.25 -38.24
N CYS A 167 -3.24 -12.56 -38.37
CA CYS A 167 -3.94 -13.55 -37.56
C CYS A 167 -3.22 -13.71 -36.21
N MET A 168 -3.64 -12.95 -35.20
CA MET A 168 -3.21 -13.14 -33.81
C MET A 168 -4.25 -13.94 -33.04
N SER A 169 -3.80 -14.82 -32.15
CA SER A 169 -4.67 -15.48 -31.18
C SER A 169 -5.25 -14.46 -30.19
N GLN A 170 -6.36 -14.80 -29.55
CA GLN A 170 -6.99 -13.94 -28.54
C GLN A 170 -6.02 -13.57 -27.41
N THR A 171 -5.21 -14.53 -26.95
CA THR A 171 -4.21 -14.33 -25.90
C THR A 171 -3.14 -13.31 -26.32
N GLU A 172 -2.62 -13.41 -27.54
CA GLU A 172 -1.62 -12.47 -28.05
C GLU A 172 -2.19 -11.05 -28.21
N VAL A 173 -3.46 -10.93 -28.64
CA VAL A 173 -4.13 -9.63 -28.69
C VAL A 173 -4.29 -9.04 -27.30
N ILE A 174 -4.80 -9.81 -26.34
CA ILE A 174 -4.97 -9.33 -24.96
C ILE A 174 -3.62 -8.90 -24.36
N GLN A 175 -2.57 -9.69 -24.56
CA GLN A 175 -1.21 -9.41 -24.10
C GLN A 175 -0.70 -8.08 -24.68
N ALA A 176 -0.82 -7.88 -26.00
CA ALA A 176 -0.42 -6.63 -26.65
C ALA A 176 -1.20 -5.42 -26.13
N LEU A 177 -2.52 -5.56 -25.96
CA LEU A 177 -3.37 -4.47 -25.42
C LEU A 177 -2.97 -4.11 -23.98
N LEU A 178 -2.61 -5.10 -23.15
CA LEU A 178 -2.14 -4.88 -21.78
C LEU A 178 -0.76 -4.20 -21.75
N ASP A 179 0.18 -4.67 -22.56
CA ASP A 179 1.55 -4.14 -22.62
C ASP A 179 1.60 -2.67 -23.07
N HIS A 180 0.70 -2.28 -23.97
CA HIS A 180 0.57 -0.90 -24.43
C HIS A 180 -0.40 -0.06 -23.58
N GLY A 181 -1.02 -0.64 -22.56
CA GLY A 181 -1.95 0.05 -21.67
C GLY A 181 -3.22 0.55 -22.37
N VAL A 182 -3.75 -0.23 -23.31
CA VAL A 182 -5.04 0.06 -23.98
C VAL A 182 -6.23 -0.52 -23.20
N ILE A 183 -5.99 -1.60 -22.45
CA ILE A 183 -6.96 -2.19 -21.50
C ILE A 183 -6.32 -2.34 -20.10
N THR A 184 -7.15 -2.59 -19.09
CA THR A 184 -6.68 -2.94 -17.74
C THR A 184 -6.64 -4.45 -17.51
N TRP A 185 -5.85 -4.87 -16.53
CA TRP A 185 -5.84 -6.26 -16.08
C TRP A 185 -7.17 -6.68 -15.45
N HIS A 186 -7.67 -7.87 -15.80
CA HIS A 186 -8.84 -8.50 -15.19
C HIS A 186 -8.54 -9.94 -14.78
N ALA A 187 -9.12 -10.39 -13.67
CA ALA A 187 -8.87 -11.73 -13.13
C ALA A 187 -9.25 -12.87 -14.09
N ILE A 188 -10.21 -12.63 -15.00
CA ILE A 188 -10.63 -13.61 -16.01
C ILE A 188 -9.50 -13.96 -16.99
N PHE A 189 -8.47 -13.11 -17.11
CA PHE A 189 -7.32 -13.36 -18.00
C PHE A 189 -6.38 -14.45 -17.47
N SER A 190 -6.43 -14.77 -16.17
CA SER A 190 -5.70 -15.90 -15.59
C SER A 190 -6.49 -17.22 -15.62
N GLU A 191 -7.69 -17.24 -16.21
CA GLU A 191 -8.42 -18.50 -16.36
C GLU A 191 -7.67 -19.45 -17.32
N PRO A 192 -7.81 -20.78 -17.16
CA PRO A 192 -7.00 -21.77 -17.89
C PRO A 192 -7.02 -21.67 -19.43
N ASN A 193 -8.03 -21.00 -19.99
CA ASN A 193 -8.14 -20.81 -21.44
C ASN A 193 -7.23 -19.69 -21.98
N LEU A 194 -6.89 -18.69 -21.15
CA LEU A 194 -6.05 -17.55 -21.50
C LEU A 194 -4.66 -17.64 -20.87
N ASP A 195 -4.58 -18.15 -19.64
CA ASP A 195 -3.35 -18.44 -18.89
C ASP A 195 -2.35 -17.26 -18.85
N LEU A 196 -2.87 -16.04 -18.76
CA LEU A 196 -2.06 -14.84 -18.63
C LEU A 196 -1.71 -14.58 -17.16
N GLU A 197 -0.54 -14.00 -16.93
CA GLU A 197 -0.09 -13.56 -15.61
C GLU A 197 -0.07 -12.03 -15.50
N PRO A 198 -0.47 -11.45 -14.35
CA PRO A 198 -0.42 -10.02 -14.13
C PRO A 198 1.03 -9.53 -14.05
N GLN A 199 1.36 -8.49 -14.82
CA GLN A 199 2.68 -7.89 -14.82
C GLN A 199 2.71 -6.53 -14.10
N PRO A 200 3.82 -6.15 -13.45
CA PRO A 200 3.90 -4.89 -12.70
C PRO A 200 3.71 -3.63 -13.53
N HIS A 201 4.00 -3.68 -14.84
CA HIS A 201 3.86 -2.54 -15.75
C HIS A 201 2.44 -2.36 -16.28
N TYR A 202 1.54 -3.33 -16.09
CA TYR A 202 0.15 -3.19 -16.52
C TYR A 202 -0.52 -2.03 -15.79
N THR A 203 -1.22 -1.21 -16.55
CA THR A 203 -1.95 -0.10 -15.97
C THR A 203 -3.11 -0.62 -15.12
N GLY A 204 -3.08 -0.25 -13.84
CA GLY A 204 -4.20 -0.48 -12.93
C GLY A 204 -5.25 0.63 -12.98
N ASN A 205 -4.94 1.78 -13.60
CA ASN A 205 -5.80 2.97 -13.62
C ASN A 205 -6.33 3.23 -15.02
N ARG A 206 -7.66 3.18 -15.16
CA ARG A 206 -8.33 3.33 -16.46
C ARG A 206 -8.19 4.71 -17.09
N LYS A 207 -7.89 5.76 -16.31
CA LYS A 207 -7.68 7.12 -16.83
C LYS A 207 -6.37 7.25 -17.60
N HIS A 208 -5.45 6.30 -17.45
CA HIS A 208 -4.18 6.27 -18.18
C HIS A 208 -4.25 5.37 -19.43
N LEU A 209 -5.43 4.87 -19.79
CA LEU A 209 -5.57 4.02 -20.97
C LEU A 209 -5.30 4.79 -22.25
N ARG A 210 -4.57 4.16 -23.16
CA ARG A 210 -4.32 4.67 -24.51
C ARG A 210 -5.46 4.26 -25.45
N PRO A 211 -5.75 5.08 -26.46
CA PRO A 211 -6.72 4.70 -27.49
C PRO A 211 -6.22 3.48 -28.27
N LEU A 212 -7.16 2.65 -28.74
CA LEU A 212 -6.85 1.45 -29.52
C LEU A 212 -6.02 1.75 -30.79
N GLY A 213 -6.23 2.94 -31.39
CA GLY A 213 -5.49 3.38 -32.57
C GLY A 213 -3.97 3.47 -32.37
N TYR A 214 -3.50 3.56 -31.12
CA TYR A 214 -2.08 3.53 -30.79
C TYR A 214 -1.40 2.21 -31.21
N ILE A 215 -2.10 1.08 -31.09
CA ILE A 215 -1.57 -0.25 -31.46
C ILE A 215 -1.79 -0.53 -32.94
N LEU A 216 -2.93 -0.07 -33.49
CA LEU A 216 -3.28 -0.30 -34.89
C LEU A 216 -2.53 0.63 -35.87
N GLY A 217 -1.67 1.52 -35.36
CA GLY A 217 -0.90 2.48 -36.17
C GLY A 217 -1.75 3.56 -36.82
N THR A 218 -2.98 3.77 -36.35
CA THR A 218 -3.94 4.74 -36.92
C THR A 218 -3.88 6.11 -36.27
N GLU A 219 -3.26 6.24 -35.09
CA GLU A 219 -3.04 7.52 -34.41
C GLU A 219 -1.54 7.77 -34.22
N GLN A 220 -0.96 8.66 -35.03
CA GLN A 220 0.36 9.22 -34.77
C GLN A 220 0.23 10.31 -33.71
N CYS A 221 1.05 10.23 -32.65
CA CYS A 221 1.15 11.23 -31.59
C CYS A 221 1.22 12.64 -32.19
N SER A 222 0.19 13.46 -31.92
CA SER A 222 0.24 14.91 -32.08
C SER A 222 0.75 15.56 -30.80
#